data_AF-A0A7V4GYA9-F1
#
_entry.id   AF-A0A7V4GYA9-F1
#
_cell.length_a   1.000
_cell.length_b   1.000
_cell.length_c   1.000
_cell.angle_alpha   90.00
_cell.angle_beta   90.00
_cell.angle_gamma   90.00
#
_symmetry.space_group_name_H-M   'P 1'
#
loop_
_entity.id
_entity.type
_entity.pdbx_description
1 polymer ?
#
loop_
_entity_poly.entity_id
_entity_poly.type
_entity_poly.pdbx_seq_one_letter_code
_entity_poly.pdbx_strand_id
1 'polypeptide(L)'
;MGNKTDAVFDIRFLDTKTEDPSDHPWRMRYTINHQVVPFDGHWHHVKIPLAWFADQGSWDNNQWYNPVGAFDWTRIDRFEIVAEHKSLPDVFLTFDNILITDSLATINNKKEADDMAFRIVPNPAGNYAQILFSATSQEVITIRIYSVTGNLIREWTIHPASGLNSIQWDLTDQNNRKVKQGMYFFSLFSGTEHKTARISVVP
;
A
#
# COMPACT_ATOMS: atom_id res chain seq x y z
N MET A 1 -10.26 21.14 -13.35
CA MET A 1 -10.46 20.41 -14.62
C MET A 1 -10.51 18.94 -14.27
N GLY A 2 -11.62 18.26 -14.53
CA GLY A 2 -11.85 16.89 -14.06
C GLY A 2 -11.05 15.90 -14.91
N ASN A 3 -10.07 15.23 -14.30
CA ASN A 3 -9.31 14.13 -14.91
C ASN A 3 -10.16 12.85 -14.98
N LYS A 4 -11.37 12.93 -15.56
CA LYS A 4 -12.28 11.81 -15.70
C LYS A 4 -12.16 11.20 -17.08
N THR A 5 -11.91 9.89 -17.16
CA THR A 5 -11.74 9.15 -18.42
C THR A 5 -12.67 7.94 -18.51
N ASP A 6 -13.03 7.54 -19.73
CA ASP A 6 -13.74 6.29 -20.06
C ASP A 6 -12.77 5.17 -20.45
N ALA A 7 -11.57 5.16 -19.85
CA ALA A 7 -10.51 4.24 -20.24
C ALA A 7 -10.94 2.78 -20.02
N VAL A 8 -10.62 1.94 -21.00
CA VAL A 8 -10.78 0.50 -20.92
C VAL A 8 -9.47 -0.14 -21.37
N PHE A 9 -8.89 -0.95 -20.51
CA PHE A 9 -7.62 -1.62 -20.76
C PHE A 9 -7.60 -2.97 -20.04
N ASP A 10 -6.72 -3.85 -20.48
CA ASP A 10 -6.57 -5.17 -19.88
C ASP A 10 -5.34 -5.23 -19.00
N ILE A 11 -5.46 -5.99 -17.92
CA ILE A 11 -4.32 -6.59 -17.25
C ILE A 11 -4.32 -8.09 -17.57
N ARG A 12 -3.16 -8.68 -17.81
CA ARG A 12 -3.09 -10.10 -18.15
C ARG A 12 -1.81 -10.77 -17.71
N PHE A 13 -1.93 -12.06 -17.48
CA PHE A 13 -0.81 -12.97 -17.32
C PHE A 13 -0.59 -13.74 -18.61
N LEU A 14 0.67 -13.97 -18.93
CA LEU A 14 1.12 -14.83 -20.02
C LEU A 14 1.94 -15.97 -19.42
N ASP A 15 1.67 -17.21 -19.78
CA ASP A 15 2.50 -18.34 -19.36
C ASP A 15 3.66 -18.57 -20.33
N THR A 16 4.64 -19.34 -19.87
CA THR A 16 5.80 -19.71 -20.67
C THR A 16 5.42 -20.69 -21.76
N LYS A 17 5.82 -20.39 -23.01
CA LYS A 17 5.81 -21.34 -24.12
C LYS A 17 6.96 -22.34 -23.99
N THR A 18 6.67 -23.63 -24.14
CA THR A 18 7.67 -24.71 -24.16
C THR A 18 8.12 -25.11 -25.56
N GLU A 19 8.96 -26.13 -25.64
CA GLU A 19 9.34 -26.78 -26.90
C GLU A 19 8.24 -27.66 -27.50
N ASP A 20 7.16 -27.94 -26.74
CA ASP A 20 6.00 -28.68 -27.27
C ASP A 20 5.30 -27.83 -28.35
N PRO A 21 5.16 -28.33 -29.59
CA PRO A 21 4.50 -27.59 -30.67
C PRO A 21 3.02 -27.29 -30.44
N SER A 22 2.37 -28.01 -29.53
CA SER A 22 0.97 -27.78 -29.13
C SER A 22 0.83 -26.76 -28.00
N ASP A 23 1.95 -26.38 -27.39
CA ASP A 23 1.99 -25.37 -26.35
C ASP A 23 2.18 -23.97 -26.97
N HIS A 24 1.41 -23.04 -26.43
CA HIS A 24 1.37 -21.66 -26.88
C HIS A 24 1.47 -20.77 -25.63
N PRO A 25 1.93 -19.52 -25.75
CA PRO A 25 1.92 -18.59 -24.62
C PRO A 25 0.47 -18.16 -24.36
N TRP A 26 -0.24 -18.90 -23.52
CA TRP A 26 -1.64 -18.70 -23.19
C TRP A 26 -1.81 -17.45 -22.33
N ARG A 27 -2.95 -16.78 -22.46
CA ARG A 27 -3.25 -15.55 -21.74
C ARG A 27 -4.44 -15.70 -20.81
N MET A 28 -4.26 -15.31 -19.55
CA MET A 28 -5.36 -15.05 -18.63
C MET A 28 -5.53 -13.55 -18.48
N ARG A 29 -6.75 -13.04 -18.74
CA ARG A 29 -7.05 -11.61 -18.85
C ARG A 29 -8.11 -11.17 -17.85
N TYR A 30 -7.96 -9.97 -17.30
CA TYR A 30 -9.02 -9.22 -16.66
C TYR A 30 -9.11 -7.79 -17.24
N THR A 31 -10.33 -7.31 -17.52
CA THR A 31 -10.55 -5.97 -18.10
C THR A 31 -10.85 -4.95 -17.01
N ILE A 32 -10.08 -3.86 -17.00
CA ILE A 32 -10.30 -2.70 -16.14
C ILE A 32 -11.15 -1.68 -16.89
N ASN A 33 -12.23 -1.23 -16.25
CA ASN A 33 -13.14 -0.22 -16.77
C ASN A 33 -13.74 0.60 -15.61
N HIS A 34 -14.68 1.50 -15.91
CA HIS A 34 -15.31 2.39 -14.93
C HIS A 34 -16.15 1.67 -13.84
N GLN A 35 -16.45 0.37 -14.02
CA GLN A 35 -17.10 -0.45 -12.99
C GLN A 35 -16.09 -0.98 -11.96
N VAL A 36 -14.81 -1.07 -12.33
CA VAL A 36 -13.71 -1.52 -11.46
C VAL A 36 -13.11 -0.34 -10.70
N VAL A 37 -12.91 0.79 -11.37
CA VAL A 37 -12.32 2.00 -10.80
C VAL A 37 -12.98 3.24 -11.42
N PRO A 38 -13.36 4.28 -10.64
CA PRO A 38 -14.16 5.39 -11.16
C PRO A 38 -13.39 6.41 -12.00
N PHE A 39 -12.06 6.26 -12.13
CA PHE A 39 -11.17 7.18 -12.86
C PHE A 39 -11.44 8.67 -12.56
N ASP A 40 -11.59 9.03 -11.30
CA ASP A 40 -12.02 10.38 -10.88
C ASP A 40 -10.84 11.33 -10.57
N GLY A 41 -9.62 10.95 -10.95
CA GLY A 41 -8.39 11.70 -10.69
C GLY A 41 -7.79 11.48 -9.29
N HIS A 42 -8.34 10.58 -8.47
CA HIS A 42 -7.77 10.20 -7.18
C HIS A 42 -7.14 8.81 -7.21
N TRP A 43 -6.30 8.51 -6.21
CA TRP A 43 -5.76 7.17 -6.01
C TRP A 43 -6.85 6.23 -5.49
N HIS A 44 -6.97 5.05 -6.10
CA HIS A 44 -7.89 3.99 -5.68
C HIS A 44 -7.11 2.70 -5.45
N HIS A 45 -7.40 2.02 -4.35
CA HIS A 45 -6.92 0.66 -4.13
C HIS A 45 -7.83 -0.31 -4.88
N VAL A 46 -7.27 -1.09 -5.81
CA VAL A 46 -8.00 -2.08 -6.60
C VAL A 46 -7.52 -3.48 -6.25
N LYS A 47 -8.44 -4.38 -5.88
CA LYS A 47 -8.17 -5.80 -5.62
C LYS A 47 -8.89 -6.67 -6.64
N ILE A 48 -8.14 -7.52 -7.33
CA ILE A 48 -8.66 -8.38 -8.39
C ILE A 48 -8.26 -9.82 -8.07
N PRO A 49 -9.20 -10.67 -7.63
CA PRO A 49 -8.96 -12.09 -7.48
C PRO A 49 -8.46 -12.71 -8.79
N LEU A 50 -7.40 -13.53 -8.73
CA LEU A 50 -6.88 -14.25 -9.89
C LEU A 50 -7.95 -15.16 -10.53
N ALA A 51 -8.88 -15.67 -9.73
CA ALA A 51 -10.02 -16.47 -10.19
C ALA A 51 -11.02 -15.70 -11.08
N TRP A 52 -10.93 -14.35 -11.15
CA TRP A 52 -11.77 -13.55 -12.04
C TRP A 52 -11.16 -13.35 -13.43
N PHE A 53 -9.90 -13.74 -13.62
CA PHE A 53 -9.29 -13.71 -14.93
C PHE A 53 -9.92 -14.79 -15.82
N ALA A 54 -10.09 -14.48 -17.09
CA ALA A 54 -10.64 -15.37 -18.09
C ALA A 54 -9.61 -15.69 -19.16
N ASP A 55 -9.64 -16.92 -19.66
CA ASP A 55 -8.79 -17.37 -20.77
C ASP A 55 -9.11 -16.55 -22.03
N GLN A 56 -8.07 -15.92 -22.58
CA GLN A 56 -8.15 -15.10 -23.79
C GLN A 56 -7.58 -15.84 -25.01
N GLY A 57 -7.10 -17.08 -24.87
CA GLY A 57 -6.40 -17.79 -25.93
C GLY A 57 -4.97 -17.28 -26.11
N SER A 58 -4.39 -17.57 -27.28
CA SER A 58 -3.00 -17.22 -27.58
C SER A 58 -2.85 -16.60 -28.98
N TRP A 59 -1.84 -15.75 -29.13
CA TRP A 59 -1.39 -15.20 -30.40
C TRP A 59 0.06 -15.61 -30.52
N ASP A 60 0.32 -16.51 -31.45
CA ASP A 60 1.60 -17.19 -31.58
C ASP A 60 1.80 -17.57 -33.05
N ASN A 61 3.05 -17.60 -33.50
CA ASN A 61 3.39 -17.96 -34.89
C ASN A 61 2.54 -17.22 -35.96
N ASN A 62 2.23 -15.94 -35.70
CA ASN A 62 1.40 -15.10 -36.57
C ASN A 62 -0.04 -15.63 -36.79
N GLN A 63 -0.56 -16.39 -35.84
CA GLN A 63 -1.90 -16.96 -35.84
C GLN A 63 -2.57 -16.82 -34.47
N TRP A 64 -3.89 -16.70 -34.49
CA TRP A 64 -4.73 -16.75 -33.29
C TRP A 64 -5.13 -18.19 -32.93
N TYR A 65 -5.03 -18.51 -31.64
CA TYR A 65 -5.48 -19.75 -31.03
C TYR A 65 -6.56 -19.44 -30.00
N ASN A 66 -7.69 -20.13 -30.11
CA ASN A 66 -8.82 -19.92 -29.21
C ASN A 66 -8.52 -20.43 -27.79
N PRO A 67 -9.20 -19.89 -26.76
CA PRO A 67 -9.15 -20.41 -25.40
C PRO A 67 -9.41 -21.92 -25.34
N VAL A 68 -8.58 -22.64 -24.60
CA VAL A 68 -8.70 -24.09 -24.38
C VAL A 68 -8.49 -24.49 -22.91
N GLY A 69 -8.28 -23.53 -22.01
CA GLY A 69 -8.02 -23.80 -20.60
C GLY A 69 -6.62 -24.34 -20.31
N ALA A 70 -5.66 -24.10 -21.20
CA ALA A 70 -4.29 -24.63 -21.10
C ALA A 70 -3.31 -23.71 -20.34
N PHE A 71 -3.78 -22.55 -19.84
CA PHE A 71 -2.93 -21.62 -19.10
C PHE A 71 -2.31 -22.26 -17.85
N ASP A 72 -0.98 -22.22 -17.75
CA ASP A 72 -0.23 -22.76 -16.63
C ASP A 72 0.13 -21.69 -15.58
N TRP A 73 -0.67 -21.64 -14.52
CA TRP A 73 -0.46 -20.74 -13.38
C TRP A 73 0.86 -20.97 -12.61
N THR A 74 1.50 -22.12 -12.79
CA THR A 74 2.79 -22.42 -12.13
C THR A 74 4.00 -21.90 -12.91
N ARG A 75 3.81 -21.53 -14.19
CA ARG A 75 4.88 -21.10 -15.10
C ARG A 75 4.51 -19.82 -15.85
N ILE A 76 4.28 -18.76 -15.07
CA ILE A 76 4.01 -17.43 -15.61
C ILE A 76 5.30 -16.81 -16.14
N ASP A 77 5.27 -16.33 -17.38
CA ASP A 77 6.35 -15.59 -18.04
C ASP A 77 6.25 -14.09 -17.75
N ARG A 78 5.05 -13.51 -17.95
CA ARG A 78 4.84 -12.06 -17.91
C ARG A 78 3.53 -11.65 -17.26
N PHE A 79 3.56 -10.47 -16.65
CA PHE A 79 2.39 -9.67 -16.31
C PHE A 79 2.38 -8.42 -17.19
N GLU A 80 1.25 -8.15 -17.85
CA GLU A 80 1.12 -7.07 -18.83
C GLU A 80 -0.07 -6.16 -18.50
N ILE A 81 0.08 -4.87 -18.77
CA ILE A 81 -0.99 -3.86 -18.77
C ILE A 81 -1.08 -3.33 -20.21
N VAL A 82 -2.22 -3.55 -20.87
CA VAL A 82 -2.32 -3.42 -22.34
C VAL A 82 -3.59 -2.69 -22.75
N ALA A 83 -3.44 -1.75 -23.69
CA ALA A 83 -4.56 -1.07 -24.36
C ALA A 83 -5.16 -1.98 -25.46
N GLU A 84 -5.72 -3.12 -25.08
CA GLU A 84 -6.22 -4.16 -25.99
C GLU A 84 -7.46 -3.69 -26.79
N HIS A 85 -8.34 -2.91 -26.16
CA HIS A 85 -9.67 -2.61 -26.71
C HIS A 85 -9.66 -1.46 -27.73
N LYS A 86 -8.81 -0.45 -27.49
CA LYS A 86 -8.63 0.72 -28.36
C LYS A 86 -7.33 1.43 -27.99
N SER A 87 -6.77 2.18 -28.92
CA SER A 87 -5.74 3.17 -28.60
C SER A 87 -6.29 4.18 -27.59
N LEU A 88 -5.48 4.57 -26.60
CA LEU A 88 -5.83 5.51 -25.55
C LEU A 88 -5.00 6.80 -25.67
N PRO A 89 -5.16 7.59 -26.75
CA PRO A 89 -4.46 8.86 -26.87
C PRO A 89 -4.91 9.82 -25.76
N ASP A 90 -3.97 10.61 -25.24
CA ASP A 90 -4.21 11.64 -24.21
C ASP A 90 -4.76 11.11 -22.86
N VAL A 91 -4.73 9.80 -22.64
CA VAL A 91 -5.04 9.19 -21.34
C VAL A 91 -3.74 8.92 -20.58
N PHE A 92 -3.64 9.49 -19.38
CA PHE A 92 -2.52 9.25 -18.46
C PHE A 92 -2.99 8.41 -17.29
N LEU A 93 -2.52 7.16 -17.22
CA LEU A 93 -2.77 6.26 -16.10
C LEU A 93 -1.49 6.11 -15.27
N THR A 94 -1.59 6.31 -13.96
CA THR A 94 -0.49 6.11 -13.02
C THR A 94 -0.81 4.91 -12.13
N PHE A 95 0.19 4.06 -11.93
CA PHE A 95 0.09 2.86 -11.09
C PHE A 95 1.20 2.89 -10.05
N ASP A 96 0.92 2.39 -8.85
CA ASP A 96 1.90 2.20 -7.79
C ASP A 96 1.50 0.97 -6.95
N ASN A 97 2.46 0.37 -6.25
CA ASN A 97 2.27 -0.76 -5.34
C ASN A 97 1.54 -1.97 -5.97
N ILE A 98 1.90 -2.34 -7.21
CA ILE A 98 1.36 -3.55 -7.86
C ILE A 98 1.90 -4.79 -7.14
N LEU A 99 1.00 -5.60 -6.58
CA LEU A 99 1.32 -6.82 -5.85
C LEU A 99 0.47 -8.00 -6.36
N ILE A 100 1.12 -9.16 -6.53
CA ILE A 100 0.46 -10.45 -6.77
C ILE A 100 0.76 -11.32 -5.56
N THR A 101 -0.27 -11.83 -4.89
CA THR A 101 -0.12 -12.59 -3.65
C THR A 101 -1.22 -13.64 -3.51
N ASP A 102 -0.85 -14.79 -2.97
CA ASP A 102 -1.68 -15.97 -2.66
C ASP A 102 -2.44 -15.82 -1.34
N SER A 103 -1.94 -14.95 -0.46
CA SER A 103 -2.77 -14.35 0.55
C SER A 103 -3.88 -13.65 -0.22
N LEU A 104 -5.16 -14.01 0.04
CA LEU A 104 -6.17 -12.95 0.06
C LEU A 104 -5.44 -11.81 0.73
N ALA A 105 -5.10 -10.72 0.03
CA ALA A 105 -4.45 -9.58 0.65
C ALA A 105 -5.43 -9.28 1.75
N THR A 106 -5.14 -9.76 2.97
CA THR A 106 -6.21 -10.01 3.91
C THR A 106 -6.69 -8.60 4.05
N ILE A 107 -7.92 -8.34 3.60
CA ILE A 107 -8.61 -7.27 4.27
C ILE A 107 -8.64 -7.94 5.62
N ASN A 108 -7.68 -7.58 6.48
CA ASN A 108 -7.92 -7.66 7.88
C ASN A 108 -9.26 -6.96 7.93
N ASN A 109 -10.35 -7.72 8.03
CA ASN A 109 -11.59 -7.24 8.56
C ASN A 109 -11.36 -6.97 10.07
N LYS A 110 -10.19 -6.45 10.46
CA LYS A 110 -10.19 -5.05 10.91
C LYS A 110 -11.00 -4.26 9.89
N LYS A 111 -12.33 -4.31 10.07
CA LYS A 111 -13.15 -3.12 10.19
C LYS A 111 -12.23 -1.91 10.24
N GLU A 112 -12.33 -0.96 9.31
CA GLU A 112 -11.68 0.35 9.46
C GLU A 112 -12.08 0.93 10.82
N ALA A 113 -11.28 0.51 11.78
CA ALA A 113 -11.37 0.51 13.22
C ALA A 113 -10.08 -0.16 13.71
N ASP A 114 -8.99 -0.03 12.92
CA ASP A 114 -7.61 -0.15 13.38
C ASP A 114 -6.59 0.19 12.27
N ASP A 115 -6.77 1.31 11.58
CA ASP A 115 -5.60 2.17 11.35
C ASP A 115 -5.22 2.69 12.74
N MET A 116 -4.51 1.87 13.53
CA MET A 116 -4.04 2.25 14.86
C MET A 116 -3.24 3.51 14.68
N ALA A 117 -3.85 4.63 15.05
CA ALA A 117 -3.48 5.97 14.68
C ALA A 117 -2.21 6.38 15.41
N PHE A 118 -1.05 5.83 15.05
CA PHE A 118 0.22 6.41 15.47
C PHE A 118 0.46 7.68 14.66
N ARG A 119 -0.03 8.80 15.18
CA ARG A 119 -0.02 10.08 14.51
C ARG A 119 0.56 11.11 15.44
N ILE A 120 1.28 12.05 14.86
CA ILE A 120 1.90 13.14 15.61
C ILE A 120 1.38 14.44 15.04
N VAL A 121 0.65 15.20 15.86
CA VAL A 121 -0.04 16.42 15.43
C VAL A 121 0.21 17.59 16.40
N PRO A 122 0.42 18.82 15.91
CA PRO A 122 0.59 19.19 14.51
C PRO A 122 1.98 18.78 13.97
N ASN A 123 2.09 18.66 12.64
CA ASN A 123 3.36 18.57 11.94
C ASN A 123 3.35 19.57 10.77
N PRO A 124 4.16 20.65 10.78
CA PRO A 124 5.20 20.96 11.77
C PRO A 124 4.68 21.31 13.18
N ALA A 125 5.49 21.08 14.21
CA ALA A 125 5.19 21.44 15.60
C ALA A 125 5.96 22.69 16.05
N GLY A 126 5.24 23.70 16.54
CA GLY A 126 5.83 24.94 17.08
C GLY A 126 6.02 24.91 18.59
N ASN A 127 4.97 24.57 19.36
CA ASN A 127 5.01 24.63 20.83
C ASN A 127 4.99 23.27 21.51
N TYR A 128 4.20 22.34 20.95
CA TYR A 128 4.02 20.98 21.42
C TYR A 128 3.61 20.10 20.23
N ALA A 129 3.68 18.79 20.42
CA ALA A 129 3.04 17.81 19.55
C ALA A 129 2.29 16.79 20.40
N GLN A 130 1.14 16.33 19.93
CA GLN A 130 0.40 15.22 20.51
C GLN A 130 0.73 13.95 19.75
N ILE A 131 1.17 12.95 20.50
CA ILE A 131 1.42 11.59 20.04
C ILE A 131 0.13 10.82 20.30
N LEU A 132 -0.65 10.64 19.25
CA LEU A 132 -1.86 9.82 19.28
C LEU A 132 -1.46 8.39 18.97
N PHE A 133 -2.08 7.43 19.65
CA PHE A 133 -1.92 5.99 19.36
C PHE A 133 -3.09 5.22 19.96
N SER A 134 -3.51 4.14 19.29
CA SER A 134 -4.47 3.20 19.87
C SER A 134 -3.71 2.07 20.58
N ALA A 135 -4.32 1.47 21.58
CA ALA A 135 -3.78 0.29 22.25
C ALA A 135 -4.91 -0.68 22.61
N THR A 136 -4.62 -1.96 22.62
CA THR A 136 -5.44 -2.97 23.29
C THR A 136 -5.07 -2.98 24.77
N SER A 137 -6.06 -3.03 25.68
CA SER A 137 -5.75 -3.13 27.12
C SER A 137 -5.08 -4.46 27.40
N GLN A 138 -3.76 -4.43 27.63
CA GLN A 138 -2.89 -5.44 28.27
C GLN A 138 -1.42 -5.32 27.80
N GLU A 139 -1.13 -4.50 26.78
CA GLU A 139 0.23 -4.36 26.25
C GLU A 139 0.98 -3.17 26.83
N VAL A 140 2.28 -3.34 27.13
CA VAL A 140 3.16 -2.22 27.50
C VAL A 140 3.62 -1.53 26.23
N ILE A 141 3.41 -0.22 26.15
CA ILE A 141 3.86 0.59 25.00
C ILE A 141 5.10 1.38 25.41
N THR A 142 6.15 1.27 24.58
CA THR A 142 7.33 2.13 24.66
C THR A 142 7.36 3.08 23.48
N ILE A 143 7.43 4.39 23.75
CA ILE A 143 7.56 5.43 22.72
C ILE A 143 8.92 6.08 22.89
N ARG A 144 9.70 6.16 21.81
CA ARG A 144 11.02 6.78 21.77
C ARG A 144 11.07 7.88 20.72
N ILE A 145 11.76 8.97 21.04
CA ILE A 145 12.06 10.06 20.12
C ILE A 145 13.56 10.04 19.85
N TYR A 146 13.95 10.18 18.59
CA TYR A 146 15.33 10.23 18.14
C TYR A 146 15.62 11.47 17.31
N SER A 147 16.85 11.98 17.39
CA SER A 147 17.37 12.95 16.43
C SER A 147 17.65 12.30 15.06
N VAL A 148 17.93 13.12 14.04
CA VAL A 148 18.42 12.64 12.73
C VAL A 148 19.72 11.84 12.79
N THR A 149 20.51 12.01 13.84
CA THR A 149 21.75 11.26 14.07
C THR A 149 21.53 9.98 14.89
N GLY A 150 20.27 9.65 15.23
CA GLY A 150 19.92 8.46 16.02
C GLY A 150 20.07 8.62 17.54
N ASN A 151 20.34 9.82 18.05
CA ASN A 151 20.44 10.03 19.50
C ASN A 151 19.05 9.98 20.13
N LEU A 152 18.90 9.24 21.24
CA LEU A 152 17.65 9.20 22.02
C LEU A 152 17.41 10.56 22.69
N ILE A 153 16.28 11.16 22.35
CA ILE A 153 15.81 12.46 22.84
C ILE A 153 14.86 12.30 24.01
N ARG A 154 13.91 11.36 23.92
CA ARG A 154 12.94 11.12 24.99
C ARG A 154 12.37 9.72 24.88
N GLU A 155 11.97 9.16 26.01
CA GLU A 155 11.31 7.86 26.10
C GLU A 155 10.13 7.94 27.07
N TRP A 156 9.04 7.25 26.74
CA TRP A 156 7.95 6.93 27.65
C TRP A 156 7.67 5.43 27.60
N THR A 157 7.51 4.81 28.77
CA THR A 157 7.01 3.44 28.91
C THR A 157 5.73 3.50 29.71
N ILE A 158 4.63 3.07 29.09
CA ILE A 158 3.28 3.28 29.62
C ILE A 158 2.42 2.02 29.52
N HIS A 159 1.46 1.91 30.43
CA HIS A 159 0.36 0.96 30.36
C HIS A 159 -0.88 1.73 29.85
N PRO A 160 -1.17 1.71 28.54
CA PRO A 160 -2.27 2.46 27.96
C PRO A 160 -3.63 1.88 28.36
N ALA A 161 -4.65 2.72 28.33
CA ALA A 161 -6.03 2.25 28.35
C ALA A 161 -6.38 1.58 27.02
N SER A 162 -7.38 0.68 27.01
CA SER A 162 -7.92 0.17 25.76
C SER A 162 -8.50 1.31 24.93
N GLY A 163 -8.21 1.36 23.63
CA GLY A 163 -8.67 2.40 22.72
C GLY A 163 -7.63 3.50 22.47
N LEU A 164 -8.11 4.70 22.16
CA LEU A 164 -7.27 5.84 21.79
C LEU A 164 -6.60 6.47 23.02
N ASN A 165 -5.29 6.64 22.94
CA ASN A 165 -4.46 7.28 23.94
C ASN A 165 -3.70 8.46 23.31
N SER A 166 -3.25 9.39 24.17
CA SER A 166 -2.50 10.57 23.74
C SER A 166 -1.40 10.90 24.75
N ILE A 167 -0.21 11.24 24.26
CA ILE A 167 0.88 11.83 25.03
C ILE A 167 1.22 13.18 24.43
N GLN A 168 1.26 14.23 25.25
CA GLN A 168 1.79 15.52 24.83
C GLN A 168 3.32 15.54 24.96
N TRP A 169 3.99 15.91 23.89
CA TRP A 169 5.42 16.22 23.87
C TRP A 169 5.62 17.72 23.75
N ASP A 170 6.12 18.33 24.82
CA ASP A 170 6.39 19.77 24.89
C ASP A 170 7.68 20.18 24.16
N LEU A 171 8.13 19.39 23.18
CA LEU A 171 9.37 19.62 22.43
C LEU A 171 10.60 19.69 23.34
N THR A 172 10.66 18.82 24.36
CA THR A 172 11.80 18.73 25.27
C THR A 172 12.45 17.35 25.27
N ASP A 173 13.74 17.31 25.57
CA ASP A 173 14.49 16.08 25.81
C ASP A 173 14.11 15.43 27.16
N GLN A 174 14.77 14.32 27.51
CA GLN A 174 14.55 13.59 28.77
C GLN A 174 14.89 14.41 30.03
N ASN A 175 15.68 15.48 29.89
CA ASN A 175 16.07 16.40 30.96
C ASN A 175 15.20 17.67 30.97
N ASN A 176 14.06 17.67 30.27
CA ASN A 176 13.15 18.79 30.12
C ASN A 176 13.77 20.04 29.45
N ARG A 177 14.84 19.88 28.68
CA ARG A 177 15.42 20.97 27.88
C ARG A 177 14.77 21.00 26.52
N LYS A 178 14.40 22.19 26.03
CA LYS A 178 13.84 22.36 24.69
C LYS A 178 14.79 21.80 23.63
N VAL A 179 14.23 21.01 22.72
CA VAL A 179 14.96 20.47 21.57
C VAL A 179 15.14 21.56 20.53
N LYS A 180 16.16 21.41 19.67
CA LYS A 180 16.39 22.38 18.59
C LYS A 180 15.34 22.23 17.49
N GLN A 181 15.12 23.28 16.70
CA GLN A 181 14.40 23.15 15.44
C GLN A 181 15.04 22.08 14.55
N GLY A 182 14.22 21.35 13.79
CA GLY A 182 14.70 20.28 12.91
C GLY A 182 13.81 19.05 12.91
N MET A 183 14.32 17.98 12.33
CA MET A 183 13.60 16.72 12.17
C MET A 183 13.82 15.79 13.37
N TYR A 184 12.75 15.13 13.80
CA TYR A 184 12.78 14.09 14.83
C TYR A 184 12.00 12.86 14.37
N PHE A 185 12.46 11.69 14.78
CA PHE A 185 11.86 10.41 14.48
C PHE A 185 11.27 9.82 15.75
N PHE A 186 10.09 9.24 15.64
CA PHE A 186 9.42 8.57 16.73
C PHE A 186 9.31 7.10 16.41
N SER A 187 9.54 6.26 17.40
CA SER A 187 9.30 4.83 17.36
C SER A 187 8.31 4.46 18.46
N LEU A 188 7.30 3.67 18.11
CA LEU A 188 6.36 3.06 19.05
C LEU A 188 6.55 1.55 18.99
N PHE A 189 6.77 0.94 20.16
CA PHE A 189 6.92 -0.51 20.33
C PHE A 189 5.76 -1.04 21.18
N SER A 190 5.04 -2.05 20.68
CA SER A 190 3.95 -2.76 21.38
C SER A 190 4.05 -4.25 21.07
N GLY A 191 4.54 -5.06 22.01
CA GLY A 191 4.79 -6.49 21.77
C GLY A 191 5.71 -6.72 20.56
N THR A 192 5.18 -7.30 19.48
CA THR A 192 5.89 -7.54 18.21
C THR A 192 5.71 -6.41 17.19
N GLU A 193 4.85 -5.43 17.46
CA GLU A 193 4.59 -4.30 16.57
C GLU A 193 5.62 -3.18 16.78
N HIS A 194 6.14 -2.65 15.68
CA HIS A 194 7.01 -1.48 15.66
C HIS A 194 6.52 -0.50 14.59
N LYS A 195 6.14 0.70 15.02
CA LYS A 195 5.75 1.80 14.13
C LYS A 195 6.73 2.94 14.22
N THR A 196 6.86 3.67 13.11
CA THR A 196 7.67 4.88 13.06
C THR A 196 6.90 6.06 12.50
N ALA A 197 7.26 7.26 12.94
CA ALA A 197 6.73 8.51 12.43
C ALA A 197 7.83 9.59 12.45
N ARG A 198 7.66 10.64 11.64
CA ARG A 198 8.59 11.77 11.59
C ARG A 198 7.85 13.08 11.82
N ILE A 199 8.51 14.04 12.46
CA ILE A 199 7.99 15.38 12.68
C ILE A 199 9.05 16.43 12.38
N SER A 200 8.61 17.59 11.90
CA SER A 200 9.42 18.81 11.83
C SER A 200 9.10 19.70 13.02
N VAL A 201 10.11 20.12 13.78
CA VAL A 201 9.99 21.13 14.84
C VAL A 201 10.41 22.49 14.29
N VAL A 202 9.54 23.48 14.45
CA VAL A 202 9.72 24.87 14.00
C VAL A 202 9.68 25.82 15.21
N PRO A 203 10.18 27.07 15.08
CA PRO A 203 10.12 28.08 16.13
C PRO A 203 8.71 28.43 16.61
#